data_AF-A0A3D3R9P7-F1
#
_entry.id   AF-A0A3D3R9P7-F1
#
_cell.length_a   1.000
_cell.length_b   1.000
_cell.length_c   1.000
_cell.angle_alpha   90.00
_cell.angle_beta   90.00
_cell.angle_gamma   90.00
#
_symmetry.space_group_name_H-M   'P 1'
#
loop_
_entity.id
_entity.type
_entity.pdbx_description
1 polymer ?
#
loop_
_entity_poly.entity_id
_entity_poly.type
_entity_poly.pdbx_seq_one_letter_code
_entity_poly.pdbx_strand_id
1 'polypeptide(L)'
;CTTCIGNSGPLPAPISKAINENDIVAAAVLSGNRNFEGRISPDVRANYLASPPLVVAYAIAGTTDIDLSTEPLGQDQDGNDVFLKDVWPSQEEVNATMESSINPEMFRHEYGKATE
;
A
#
# COMPACT_ATOMS: atom_id res chain seq x y z
N CYS A 1 9.21 3.21 -13.23
CA CYS A 1 7.82 2.71 -13.18
C CYS A 1 6.88 3.87 -12.93
N THR A 2 6.58 4.24 -11.68
CA THR A 2 5.52 5.21 -11.37
C THR A 2 5.87 5.90 -10.03
N THR A 3 5.08 5.72 -8.97
CA THR A 3 5.30 6.25 -7.62
C THR A 3 6.70 6.00 -7.04
N CYS A 4 7.30 4.81 -7.27
CA CYS A 4 8.63 4.47 -6.76
C CYS A 4 9.74 5.46 -7.22
N ILE A 5 9.54 6.10 -8.39
CA ILE A 5 10.44 7.13 -8.90
C ILE A 5 9.87 8.55 -8.79
N GLY A 6 8.86 8.75 -7.94
CA GLY A 6 8.21 10.05 -7.74
C GLY A 6 7.23 10.45 -8.83
N ASN A 7 6.95 9.59 -9.81
CA ASN A 7 5.90 9.82 -10.80
C ASN A 7 4.55 9.34 -10.23
N SER A 8 4.14 9.90 -9.10
CA SER A 8 2.90 9.57 -8.38
C SER A 8 1.67 10.32 -8.90
N GLY A 9 1.88 11.48 -9.54
CA GLY A 9 0.80 12.38 -9.94
C GLY A 9 0.30 13.26 -8.79
N PRO A 10 -0.59 14.21 -9.06
CA PRO A 10 -1.11 15.12 -8.04
C PRO A 10 -2.14 14.41 -7.14
N LEU A 11 -2.16 14.79 -5.86
CA LEU A 11 -3.27 14.43 -4.98
C LEU A 11 -4.55 15.17 -5.40
N PRO A 12 -5.75 14.63 -5.10
CA PRO A 12 -6.99 15.36 -5.26
C PRO A 12 -6.93 16.75 -4.59
N ALA A 13 -7.40 17.78 -5.29
CA ALA A 13 -7.30 19.17 -4.83
C ALA A 13 -7.84 19.42 -3.41
N PRO A 14 -8.97 18.81 -2.97
CA PRO A 14 -9.43 18.96 -1.59
C PRO A 14 -8.44 18.43 -0.54
N ILE A 15 -7.70 17.35 -0.87
CA ILE A 15 -6.73 16.72 0.04
C ILE A 15 -5.48 17.59 0.14
N SER A 16 -4.90 18.01 -1.00
CA SER A 16 -3.72 18.91 -1.00
C SER A 16 -4.03 20.22 -0.28
N LYS A 17 -5.22 20.81 -0.51
CA LYS A 17 -5.66 22.01 0.22
C LYS A 17 -5.71 21.77 1.73
N ALA A 18 -6.34 20.69 2.17
CA ALA A 18 -6.45 20.37 3.60
C ALA A 18 -5.07 20.17 4.25
N ILE A 19 -4.13 19.50 3.57
CA ILE A 19 -2.77 19.29 4.08
C ILE A 19 -2.07 20.63 4.29
N ASN A 20 -2.07 21.50 3.27
CA ASN A 20 -1.32 22.76 3.29
C ASN A 20 -1.94 23.81 4.22
N GLU A 21 -3.28 23.94 4.26
CA GLU A 21 -3.96 24.93 5.10
C GLU A 21 -3.89 24.61 6.60
N ASN A 22 -3.73 23.33 6.96
CA ASN A 22 -3.73 22.87 8.35
C ASN A 22 -2.35 22.37 8.83
N ASP A 23 -1.29 22.59 8.04
CA ASP A 23 0.08 22.12 8.31
C ASP A 23 0.14 20.63 8.72
N ILE A 24 -0.62 19.78 8.05
CA ILE A 24 -0.70 18.35 8.37
C ILE A 24 0.59 17.66 7.92
N VAL A 25 1.16 16.81 8.77
CA VAL A 25 2.23 15.89 8.34
C VAL A 25 1.59 14.68 7.67
N ALA A 26 1.27 14.83 6.38
CA ALA A 26 0.77 13.72 5.60
C ALA A 26 1.84 12.64 5.42
N ALA A 27 1.41 11.38 5.46
CA ALA A 27 2.25 10.21 5.30
C ALA A 27 1.95 9.45 4.00
N ALA A 28 2.98 8.88 3.39
CA ALA A 28 2.85 7.88 2.34
C ALA A 28 3.50 6.57 2.79
N VAL A 29 2.85 5.45 2.47
CA VAL A 29 3.39 4.10 2.67
C VAL A 29 3.53 3.46 1.29
N LEU A 30 4.70 2.88 1.00
CA LEU A 30 4.99 2.31 -0.31
C LEU A 30 5.84 1.05 -0.24
N SER A 31 5.57 0.12 -1.15
CA SER A 31 6.39 -1.08 -1.37
C SER A 31 7.52 -0.83 -2.37
N GLY A 32 8.14 0.35 -2.27
CA GLY A 32 9.27 0.78 -3.07
C GLY A 32 10.60 0.52 -2.38
N ASN A 33 11.64 1.29 -2.75
CA ASN A 33 12.99 1.13 -2.20
C ASN A 33 13.65 2.44 -1.70
N ARG A 34 12.99 3.59 -1.85
CA ARG A 34 13.48 4.90 -1.41
C ARG A 34 12.32 5.75 -0.90
N ASN A 35 12.56 6.54 0.15
CA ASN A 35 11.52 7.29 0.87
C ASN A 35 12.00 8.70 1.32
N PHE A 36 12.87 9.34 0.55
CA PHE A 36 13.32 10.70 0.86
C PHE A 36 12.15 11.71 0.77
N GLU A 37 12.17 12.74 1.62
CA GLU A 37 11.19 13.83 1.60
C GLU A 37 11.12 14.50 0.21
N GLY A 38 9.92 14.86 -0.23
CA GLY A 38 9.66 15.46 -1.54
C GLY A 38 9.85 14.54 -2.73
N ARG A 39 10.34 13.30 -2.55
CA ARG A 39 10.52 12.34 -3.65
C ARG A 39 9.22 11.72 -4.10
N ILE A 40 8.32 11.39 -3.18
CA ILE A 40 7.10 10.62 -3.46
C ILE A 40 5.97 11.54 -3.90
N SER A 41 5.74 12.63 -3.17
CA SER A 41 4.76 13.67 -3.49
C SER A 41 5.22 14.97 -2.81
N PRO A 42 5.00 16.15 -3.43
CA PRO A 42 5.30 17.43 -2.79
C PRO A 42 4.43 17.69 -1.54
N ASP A 43 3.23 17.10 -1.47
CA ASP A 43 2.32 17.27 -0.33
C ASP A 43 2.63 16.32 0.85
N VAL A 44 3.62 15.42 0.72
CA VAL A 44 3.90 14.37 1.72
C VAL A 44 5.28 14.54 2.33
N ARG A 45 5.32 14.71 3.65
CA ARG A 45 6.56 14.89 4.42
C ARG A 45 7.07 13.59 5.03
N ALA A 46 6.18 12.68 5.44
CA ALA A 46 6.56 11.39 6.02
C ALA A 46 6.39 10.26 5.01
N ASN A 47 7.43 9.44 4.78
CA ASN A 47 7.39 8.37 3.79
C ASN A 47 7.96 7.08 4.38
N TYR A 48 7.20 5.98 4.31
CA TYR A 48 7.54 4.69 4.92
C TYR A 48 7.62 3.58 3.89
N LEU A 49 8.74 2.85 3.89
CA LEU A 49 8.89 1.63 3.11
C LEU A 49 8.27 0.46 3.87
N ALA A 50 7.37 -0.28 3.22
CA ALA A 50 6.69 -1.42 3.82
C ALA A 50 6.48 -2.54 2.79
N SER A 51 6.16 -3.75 3.27
CA SER A 51 5.76 -4.84 2.38
C SER A 51 4.44 -4.50 1.66
N PRO A 52 4.16 -5.06 0.46
CA PRO A 52 2.89 -4.87 -0.22
C PRO A 52 1.64 -5.08 0.66
N PRO A 53 1.52 -6.13 1.50
CA PRO A 53 0.36 -6.29 2.37
C PRO A 53 0.26 -5.22 3.47
N LEU A 54 1.38 -4.70 3.98
CA LEU A 54 1.34 -3.57 4.92
C LEU A 54 0.90 -2.27 4.27
N VAL A 55 1.23 -2.03 2.99
CA VAL A 55 0.69 -0.88 2.24
C VAL A 55 -0.84 -0.93 2.23
N VAL A 56 -1.41 -2.12 1.99
CA VAL A 56 -2.86 -2.32 2.03
C VAL A 56 -3.42 -2.10 3.44
N ALA A 57 -2.78 -2.65 4.47
CA ALA A 57 -3.23 -2.47 5.86
C ALA A 57 -3.29 -0.98 6.27
N TYR A 58 -2.25 -0.20 6.00
CA TYR A 58 -2.23 1.24 6.27
C TYR A 58 -3.22 2.03 5.41
N ALA A 59 -3.49 1.58 4.18
CA ALA A 59 -4.53 2.19 3.34
C ALA A 59 -5.94 1.96 3.90
N ILE A 60 -6.21 0.79 4.51
CA ILE A 60 -7.47 0.49 5.19
C ILE A 60 -7.58 1.32 6.47
N ALA A 61 -6.55 1.30 7.32
CA ALA A 61 -6.52 2.06 8.57
C ALA A 61 -6.60 3.60 8.34
N GLY A 62 -6.08 4.08 7.21
CA GLY A 62 -6.12 5.49 6.83
C GLY A 62 -5.15 6.40 7.60
N THR A 63 -4.33 5.83 8.50
CA THR A 63 -3.33 6.55 9.29
C THR A 63 -2.12 5.66 9.54
N THR A 64 -0.93 6.27 9.67
CA THR A 64 0.28 5.59 10.16
C THR A 64 0.44 5.70 11.67
N ASP A 65 -0.37 6.54 12.33
CA ASP A 65 -0.45 6.67 13.78
C ASP A 65 -1.49 5.66 14.32
N ILE A 66 -1.12 4.38 14.27
CA ILE A 66 -1.94 3.24 14.71
C ILE A 66 -1.03 2.12 15.20
N ASP A 67 -1.36 1.52 16.34
CA ASP A 67 -0.79 0.27 16.80
C ASP A 67 -1.54 -0.92 16.18
N LEU A 68 -1.08 -1.40 15.03
CA LEU A 68 -1.66 -2.54 14.31
C LEU A 68 -1.70 -3.85 15.13
N SER A 69 -1.03 -3.93 16.27
CA SER A 69 -1.06 -5.10 17.15
C SER A 69 -2.21 -5.07 18.17
N THR A 70 -2.74 -3.89 18.49
CA THR A 70 -3.76 -3.70 19.53
C THR A 70 -4.99 -2.93 19.07
N GLU A 71 -4.92 -2.21 17.96
CA GLU A 71 -6.02 -1.41 17.39
C GLU A 71 -6.61 -2.09 16.14
N PRO A 72 -7.93 -2.01 15.93
CA PRO A 72 -8.57 -2.58 14.75
C PRO A 72 -8.29 -1.76 13.49
N LEU A 73 -8.26 -2.42 12.34
CA LEU A 73 -8.19 -1.77 11.02
C LEU A 73 -9.50 -1.05 10.67
N GLY A 74 -10.62 -1.51 11.24
CA GLY A 74 -11.95 -1.01 10.99
C GLY A 74 -13.00 -1.97 11.56
N GLN A 75 -14.26 -1.77 11.15
CA GLN A 75 -15.38 -2.62 11.54
C GLN A 75 -15.96 -3.35 10.34
N ASP A 76 -16.43 -4.58 10.56
CA ASP A 76 -17.19 -5.32 9.56
C ASP A 76 -18.63 -4.78 9.39
N GLN A 77 -19.44 -5.46 8.58
CA GLN A 77 -20.83 -5.03 8.31
C GLN A 77 -21.76 -5.16 9.52
N ASP A 78 -21.38 -5.98 10.50
CA ASP A 78 -22.14 -6.23 11.73
C ASP A 78 -21.64 -5.36 12.90
N GLY A 79 -20.58 -4.55 12.67
CA GLY A 79 -19.97 -3.66 13.65
C GLY A 79 -18.91 -4.32 14.52
N ASN A 80 -18.43 -5.52 14.17
CA ASN A 80 -17.34 -6.17 14.90
C ASN A 80 -15.99 -5.57 14.49
N ASP A 81 -15.12 -5.37 15.47
CA ASP A 81 -13.76 -4.91 15.24
C ASP A 81 -12.94 -5.97 14.48
N VAL A 82 -12.31 -5.55 13.38
CA VAL A 82 -11.45 -6.39 12.54
C VAL A 82 -10.00 -5.95 12.73
N PHE A 83 -9.17 -6.83 13.27
CA PHE A 83 -7.76 -6.57 13.52
C PHE A 83 -6.89 -7.06 12.36
N LEU A 84 -5.66 -6.57 12.28
CA LEU A 84 -4.71 -7.00 11.26
C LEU A 84 -4.53 -8.53 11.24
N LYS A 85 -4.41 -9.14 12.43
CA LYS A 85 -4.26 -10.59 12.59
C LYS A 85 -5.43 -11.40 12.01
N ASP A 86 -6.62 -10.81 11.91
CA ASP A 86 -7.82 -11.52 11.43
C ASP A 86 -7.83 -11.62 9.89
N VAL A 87 -7.10 -10.73 9.21
CA VAL A 87 -7.04 -10.65 7.74
C VAL A 87 -5.65 -10.91 7.17
N TRP A 88 -4.65 -11.12 8.03
CA TRP A 88 -3.28 -11.35 7.59
C TRP A 88 -3.09 -12.79 7.11
N PRO A 89 -2.68 -13.01 5.85
CA PRO A 89 -2.54 -14.36 5.32
C PRO A 89 -1.35 -15.08 5.95
N SER A 90 -1.51 -16.36 6.22
CA SER A 90 -0.41 -17.24 6.62
C SER A 90 0.54 -17.50 5.43
N GLN A 91 1.78 -17.88 5.73
CA GLN A 91 2.75 -18.26 4.69
C GLN A 91 2.27 -19.46 3.86
N GLU A 92 1.54 -20.38 4.47
CA GLU A 92 0.98 -21.56 3.81
C GLU A 92 -0.09 -21.16 2.78
N GLU A 93 -1.03 -20.29 3.16
CA GLU A 93 -2.06 -19.77 2.25
C GLU A 93 -1.45 -19.00 1.08
N VAL A 94 -0.41 -18.18 1.33
CA VAL A 94 0.31 -17.47 0.28
C VAL A 94 0.98 -18.45 -0.69
N ASN A 95 1.66 -19.48 -0.16
CA ASN A 95 2.35 -20.47 -0.99
C ASN A 95 1.36 -21.29 -1.83
N ALA A 96 0.29 -21.79 -1.21
CA ALA A 96 -0.75 -22.55 -1.91
C ALA A 96 -1.42 -21.72 -3.01
N THR A 97 -1.67 -20.42 -2.75
CA THR A 97 -2.22 -19.50 -3.75
C THR A 97 -1.22 -19.30 -4.91
N MET A 98 0.07 -19.10 -4.62
CA MET A 98 1.08 -18.96 -5.67
C MET A 98 1.20 -20.21 -6.54
N GLU A 99 1.25 -21.40 -5.93
CA GLU A 99 1.37 -22.68 -6.64
C GLU A 99 0.17 -22.96 -7.55
N SER A 100 -1.04 -22.61 -7.09
CA SER A 100 -2.27 -22.79 -7.88
C SER A 100 -2.48 -21.72 -8.96
N SER A 101 -1.86 -20.53 -8.82
CA SER A 101 -2.18 -19.37 -9.67
C SER A 101 -1.11 -19.04 -10.71
N ILE A 102 0.11 -19.57 -10.57
CA ILE A 102 1.24 -19.19 -11.41
C ILE A 102 1.80 -20.44 -12.10
N ASN A 103 1.84 -20.45 -13.43
CA ASN A 103 2.44 -21.52 -14.22
C ASN A 103 3.38 -20.97 -15.32
N PRO A 104 4.32 -21.80 -15.83
CA PRO A 104 5.27 -21.38 -16.86
C PRO A 104 4.64 -20.86 -18.16
N GLU A 105 3.46 -21.34 -18.53
CA GLU A 105 2.75 -20.97 -19.75
C GLU A 105 2.32 -19.50 -19.74
N MET A 106 1.93 -18.97 -18.57
CA MET A 106 1.64 -17.54 -18.41
C MET A 106 2.85 -16.67 -18.79
N PHE A 107 4.04 -17.06 -18.35
CA PHE A 107 5.27 -16.33 -18.70
C PHE A 107 5.57 -16.45 -20.19
N ARG A 108 5.47 -17.65 -20.79
CA ARG A 108 5.70 -17.81 -22.23
C ARG A 108 4.73 -16.96 -23.06
N HIS A 109 3.47 -16.88 -22.64
CA HIS A 109 2.46 -16.07 -23.30
C HIS A 109 2.79 -14.57 -23.23
N GLU A 110 3.06 -14.04 -22.04
CA GLU A 110 3.31 -12.61 -21.86
C GLU A 110 4.64 -12.17 -22.49
N TYR A 111 5.71 -12.96 -22.34
CA TYR A 111 7.02 -12.60 -22.92
C TYR A 111 7.13 -12.88 -24.42
N GLY A 112 6.34 -13.80 -24.98
CA GLY A 112 6.30 -14.02 -26.44
C GLY A 112 5.84 -12.78 -27.20
N LYS A 113 4.88 -12.03 -26.64
CA LYS A 113 4.39 -10.75 -27.20
C LYS A 113 5.44 -9.65 -27.19
N ALA A 114 6.42 -9.71 -26.29
CA ALA A 114 7.44 -8.67 -26.16
C ALA A 114 8.50 -8.73 -27.27
N THR A 115 8.53 -9.82 -28.03
CA THR A 115 9.48 -10.04 -29.13
C THR A 115 8.85 -9.94 -30.52
N GLU A 116 7.54 -9.70 -30.61
CA GLU A 116 6.84 -9.31 -31.84
C GLU A 116 6.88 -7.79 -32.02
#